data_AF-A0A8K0MTX0-F1
#
_entry.id   AF-A0A8K0MTX0-F1
#
_cell.length_a   1.000
_cell.length_b   1.000
_cell.length_c   1.000
_cell.angle_alpha   90.00
_cell.angle_beta   90.00
_cell.angle_gamma   90.00
#
_symmetry.space_group_name_H-M   'P 1'
#
loop_
_entity.id
_entity.type
_entity.pdbx_description
1 polymer ?
#
loop_
_entity_poly.entity_id
_entity_poly.type
_entity_poly.pdbx_seq_one_letter_code
_entity_poly.pdbx_strand_id
1 'polypeptide(L)'
;MVDLNRAGVPLLEIVSEPDMRNGIEAAEYAAELQRLVRYLGISNGNMQEGSLRCDVNVSIRPIGQSEFGTKVEIKNLNSFSSVSRAIDFEISRQALLYSQGKGDQIVQETRLWEEGAQKTVTMRKKEGLADYRYFPEPDLPGVILTEEYIEDTHNSLPELPEKKRRRYEEMGLSMQDVLFLANDTNYLEDKPKRGKETTETWHLPLEYLHLNIKAMISLSLLYCALRGEVKLAANWIMGDIAAYMKNEKLTIDEIKLTPEELAELIASIKAGTISGKIGKEILFELLAKGGTVKGLIEEKDLVQIMDPDEIEKMVDKVISDNPKQLEQYRGGKTKLQGYFAGQVMKVSKGKANPGLLNKILLEKLNAKS
;
A
#
# COMPACT_ATOMS: atom_id res chain seq x y z
N MET A 1 28.60 -15.64 -27.43
CA MET A 1 27.88 -14.55 -28.12
C MET A 1 27.82 -13.39 -27.15
N VAL A 2 28.22 -12.19 -27.57
CA VAL A 2 28.17 -10.96 -26.76
C VAL A 2 27.05 -10.10 -27.31
N ASP A 3 26.15 -9.62 -26.45
CA ASP A 3 25.05 -8.72 -26.79
C ASP A 3 25.31 -7.35 -26.12
N LEU A 4 25.29 -6.29 -26.91
CA LEU A 4 25.60 -4.92 -26.49
C LEU A 4 24.35 -4.04 -26.34
N ASN A 5 23.14 -4.57 -26.48
CA ASN A 5 21.89 -3.80 -26.35
C ASN A 5 21.72 -3.09 -25.00
N ARG A 6 22.44 -3.53 -23.96
CA ARG A 6 22.45 -2.91 -22.62
C ARG A 6 23.67 -2.01 -22.35
N ALA A 7 24.61 -1.92 -23.28
CA ALA A 7 25.81 -1.10 -23.09
C ALA A 7 25.43 0.39 -23.12
N GLY A 8 25.92 1.17 -22.16
CA GLY A 8 25.66 2.61 -22.08
C GLY A 8 24.30 3.02 -21.49
N VAL A 9 23.47 2.07 -21.03
CA VAL A 9 22.24 2.39 -20.30
C VAL A 9 22.59 3.10 -18.97
N PRO A 10 21.96 4.23 -18.62
CA PRO A 10 22.24 4.95 -17.37
C PRO A 10 22.07 4.06 -16.13
N LEU A 11 23.01 4.18 -15.19
CA LEU A 11 22.98 3.48 -13.92
C LEU A 11 23.23 4.47 -12.77
N LEU A 12 22.56 4.21 -11.64
CA LEU A 12 22.80 4.88 -10.38
C LEU A 12 23.28 3.83 -9.37
N GLU A 13 24.47 4.04 -8.81
CA GLU A 13 25.01 3.18 -7.75
C GLU A 13 24.81 3.87 -6.40
N ILE A 14 24.08 3.20 -5.50
CA ILE A 14 23.82 3.67 -4.14
C ILE A 14 24.55 2.74 -3.18
N VAL A 15 25.54 3.27 -2.47
CA VAL A 15 26.29 2.54 -1.44
C VAL A 15 25.85 3.02 -0.06
N SER A 16 25.27 2.11 0.72
CA SER A 16 24.90 2.37 2.12
C SER A 16 26.09 2.24 3.05
N GLU A 17 26.08 3.00 4.14
CA GLU A 17 26.93 2.72 5.31
C GLU A 17 26.58 1.35 5.94
N PRO A 18 27.51 0.71 6.67
CA PRO A 18 27.31 -0.61 7.27
C PRO A 18 26.47 -0.56 8.57
N ASP A 19 25.27 0.01 8.50
CA ASP A 19 24.39 0.25 9.66
C ASP A 19 23.35 -0.84 9.92
N MET A 20 23.03 -1.63 8.90
CA MET A 20 22.11 -2.77 9.02
C MET A 20 22.73 -3.88 9.87
N ARG A 21 21.90 -4.60 10.64
CA ARG A 21 22.35 -5.60 11.63
C ARG A 21 21.84 -7.01 11.36
N ASN A 22 20.88 -7.19 10.46
CA ASN A 22 20.32 -8.50 10.10
C ASN A 22 19.75 -8.48 8.67
N GLY A 23 19.38 -9.67 8.17
CA GLY A 23 18.84 -9.81 6.81
C GLY A 23 17.53 -9.06 6.59
N ILE A 24 16.68 -8.96 7.63
CA ILE A 24 15.37 -8.28 7.55
C ILE A 24 15.57 -6.78 7.35
N GLU A 25 16.41 -6.13 8.16
CA GLU A 25 16.73 -4.71 8.01
C GLU A 25 17.30 -4.39 6.63
N ALA A 26 18.18 -5.24 6.10
CA ALA A 26 18.76 -5.06 4.78
C ALA A 26 17.73 -5.24 3.65
N ALA A 27 16.83 -6.21 3.79
CA ALA A 27 15.74 -6.40 2.84
C ALA A 27 14.75 -5.21 2.86
N GLU A 28 14.41 -4.68 4.04
CA GLU A 28 13.54 -3.51 4.17
C GLU A 28 14.20 -2.24 3.66
N TYR A 29 15.49 -2.04 3.91
CA TYR A 29 16.26 -0.93 3.33
C TYR A 29 16.20 -0.96 1.79
N ALA A 30 16.48 -2.12 1.20
CA ALA A 30 16.41 -2.28 -0.26
C ALA A 30 14.98 -2.10 -0.80
N ALA A 31 13.96 -2.53 -0.04
CA ALA A 31 12.56 -2.34 -0.39
C ALA A 31 12.14 -0.85 -0.31
N GLU A 32 12.56 -0.10 0.71
CA GLU A 32 12.32 1.34 0.79
C GLU A 32 13.03 2.11 -0.33
N LEU A 33 14.26 1.75 -0.68
CA LEU A 33 14.94 2.32 -1.85
C LEU A 33 14.15 2.06 -3.13
N GLN A 34 13.66 0.83 -3.34
CA GLN A 34 12.82 0.49 -4.49
C GLN A 34 11.54 1.34 -4.51
N ARG A 35 10.87 1.49 -3.36
CA ARG A 35 9.66 2.33 -3.23
C ARG A 35 9.98 3.78 -3.60
N LEU A 36 11.10 4.32 -3.14
CA LEU A 36 11.52 5.70 -3.42
C LEU A 36 11.77 5.92 -4.93
N VAL A 37 12.58 5.09 -5.57
CA VAL A 37 12.90 5.27 -7.01
C VAL A 37 11.68 5.08 -7.90
N ARG A 38 10.75 4.17 -7.53
CA ARG A 38 9.46 4.03 -8.20
C ARG A 38 8.57 5.24 -7.97
N TYR A 39 8.53 5.75 -6.74
CA TYR A 39 7.71 6.90 -6.38
C TYR A 39 8.13 8.16 -7.12
N LEU A 40 9.44 8.35 -7.30
CA LEU A 40 10.03 9.48 -8.04
C LEU A 40 10.03 9.27 -9.56
N GLY A 41 9.60 8.11 -10.07
CA GLY A 41 9.61 7.82 -11.51
C GLY A 41 11.00 7.62 -12.12
N ILE A 42 12.03 7.40 -11.29
CA ILE A 42 13.43 7.23 -11.72
C ILE A 42 13.66 5.84 -12.34
N SER A 43 13.03 4.81 -11.77
CA SER A 43 13.17 3.42 -12.23
C SER A 43 11.95 2.58 -11.85
N ASN A 44 11.61 1.58 -12.67
CA ASN A 44 10.59 0.58 -12.33
C ASN A 44 11.04 -0.35 -11.18
N GLY A 45 12.32 -0.32 -10.80
CA GLY A 45 12.89 -1.02 -9.65
C GLY A 45 12.72 -2.55 -9.67
N ASN A 46 12.44 -3.17 -10.81
CA ASN A 46 12.17 -4.61 -10.90
C ASN A 46 13.47 -5.44 -10.81
N MET A 47 13.59 -6.23 -9.74
CA MET A 47 14.75 -7.11 -9.54
C MET A 47 14.83 -8.25 -10.56
N GLN A 48 13.70 -8.79 -11.03
CA GLN A 48 13.68 -9.92 -11.97
C GLN A 48 14.12 -9.51 -13.39
N GLU A 49 13.78 -8.30 -13.81
CA GLU A 49 14.24 -7.71 -15.08
C GLU A 49 15.67 -7.15 -14.96
N GLY A 50 16.18 -7.05 -13.73
CA GLY A 50 17.51 -6.56 -13.42
C GLY A 50 17.68 -5.05 -13.62
N SER A 51 16.60 -4.28 -13.47
CA SER A 51 16.58 -2.82 -13.37
C SER A 51 16.82 -2.32 -11.93
N LEU A 52 16.67 -3.20 -10.95
CA LEU A 52 17.23 -3.06 -9.61
C LEU A 52 18.15 -4.25 -9.34
N ARG A 53 19.37 -3.99 -8.86
CA ARG A 53 20.33 -5.02 -8.46
C ARG A 53 20.84 -4.68 -7.07
N CYS A 54 21.12 -5.71 -6.28
CA CYS A 54 21.62 -5.56 -4.94
C CYS A 54 22.69 -6.64 -4.69
N ASP A 55 23.89 -6.18 -4.37
CA ASP A 55 24.96 -7.00 -3.82
C ASP A 55 25.10 -6.63 -2.34
N VAL A 56 25.27 -7.62 -1.47
CA VAL A 56 25.32 -7.40 -0.01
C VAL A 56 26.68 -7.75 0.55
N ASN A 57 27.11 -6.99 1.54
CA ASN A 57 28.37 -7.19 2.23
C ASN A 57 28.10 -7.59 3.67
N VAL A 58 28.60 -8.75 4.10
CA VAL A 58 28.37 -9.30 5.43
C VAL A 58 29.69 -9.50 6.15
N SER A 59 29.74 -9.04 7.39
CA SER A 59 30.82 -9.32 8.33
C SER A 59 30.22 -9.39 9.74
N ILE A 60 30.74 -10.30 10.56
CA ILE A 60 30.39 -10.37 11.98
C ILE A 60 31.62 -10.06 12.84
N ARG A 61 31.36 -9.57 14.05
CA ARG A 61 32.39 -9.27 15.05
C ARG A 61 31.94 -9.71 16.45
N PRO A 62 32.87 -10.06 17.35
CA PRO A 62 32.58 -10.29 18.76
C PRO A 62 31.91 -9.09 19.43
N ILE A 63 31.05 -9.36 20.43
CA ILE A 63 30.42 -8.31 21.24
C ILE A 63 31.51 -7.54 22.00
N GLY A 64 31.43 -6.21 21.96
CA GLY A 64 32.40 -5.33 22.61
C GLY A 64 33.58 -4.91 21.73
N GLN A 65 33.77 -5.53 20.55
CA GLN A 65 34.77 -5.09 19.58
C GLN A 65 34.19 -4.03 18.63
N SER A 66 34.96 -2.98 18.36
CA SER A 66 34.60 -1.92 17.41
C SER A 66 34.93 -2.28 15.97
N GLU A 67 36.05 -2.96 15.74
CA GLU A 67 36.51 -3.35 14.42
C GLU A 67 35.62 -4.45 13.80
N PHE A 68 35.38 -4.34 12.48
CA PHE A 68 34.69 -5.36 11.72
C PHE A 68 35.61 -6.56 11.46
N GLY A 69 35.01 -7.74 11.36
CA GLY A 69 35.73 -8.94 10.92
C GLY A 69 35.96 -8.95 9.42
N THR A 70 36.32 -10.12 8.88
CA THR A 70 36.46 -10.29 7.43
C THR A 70 35.13 -10.05 6.71
N LYS A 71 35.18 -9.27 5.63
CA LYS A 71 34.02 -8.96 4.78
C LYS A 71 33.83 -10.02 3.70
N VAL A 72 32.61 -10.51 3.55
CA VAL A 72 32.19 -11.38 2.45
C VAL A 72 31.14 -10.66 1.62
N GLU A 73 31.31 -10.67 0.30
CA GLU A 73 30.37 -10.08 -0.66
C GLU A 73 29.50 -11.19 -1.24
N ILE A 74 28.18 -11.04 -1.19
CA ILE A 74 27.22 -11.99 -1.75
C ILE A 74 26.54 -11.35 -2.97
N LYS A 75 26.55 -12.08 -4.09
CA LYS A 75 25.90 -11.69 -5.36
C LYS A 75 24.78 -12.66 -5.74
N ASN A 76 24.08 -12.32 -6.82
CA ASN A 76 22.97 -13.10 -7.40
C ASN A 76 21.73 -13.15 -6.51
N LEU A 77 21.31 -11.97 -6.02
CA LEU A 77 20.12 -11.80 -5.19
C LEU A 77 18.99 -11.24 -6.04
N ASN A 78 17.99 -12.06 -6.33
CA ASN A 78 16.90 -11.74 -7.27
C ASN A 78 15.60 -11.28 -6.58
N SER A 79 15.56 -11.28 -5.25
CA SER A 79 14.41 -10.84 -4.46
C SER A 79 14.83 -10.36 -3.08
N PHE A 80 14.01 -9.52 -2.43
CA PHE A 80 14.26 -9.08 -1.05
C PHE A 80 14.26 -10.25 -0.05
N SER A 81 13.48 -11.31 -0.30
CA SER A 81 13.52 -12.51 0.55
C SER A 81 14.82 -13.29 0.36
N SER A 82 15.39 -13.30 -0.85
CA SER A 82 16.73 -13.85 -1.10
C SER A 82 17.80 -13.03 -0.39
N VAL A 83 17.68 -11.69 -0.39
CA VAL A 83 18.57 -10.78 0.36
C VAL A 83 18.60 -11.16 1.84
N SER A 84 17.43 -11.22 2.51
CA SER A 84 17.36 -11.57 3.93
C SER A 84 17.99 -12.94 4.21
N ARG A 85 17.55 -13.96 3.48
CA ARG A 85 18.00 -15.35 3.70
C ARG A 85 19.49 -15.54 3.44
N ALA A 86 20.04 -14.86 2.42
CA ALA A 86 21.46 -14.92 2.12
C ALA A 86 22.32 -14.31 3.23
N ILE A 87 21.88 -13.17 3.79
CA ILE A 87 22.54 -12.51 4.92
C ILE A 87 22.46 -13.40 6.16
N ASP A 88 21.28 -13.91 6.51
CA ASP A 88 21.09 -14.73 7.71
C ASP A 88 21.90 -16.04 7.63
N PHE A 89 21.96 -16.66 6.45
CA PHE A 89 22.82 -17.81 6.18
C PHE A 89 24.29 -17.45 6.38
N GLU A 90 24.76 -16.34 5.81
CA GLU A 90 26.16 -15.94 5.89
C GLU A 90 26.58 -15.56 7.31
N ILE A 91 25.72 -14.87 8.06
CA ILE A 91 25.91 -14.62 9.50
C ILE A 91 26.08 -15.94 10.25
N SER A 92 25.17 -16.90 10.02
CA SER A 92 25.22 -18.21 10.67
C SER A 92 26.48 -19.00 10.30
N ARG A 93 26.89 -18.95 9.03
CA ARG A 93 28.11 -19.58 8.53
C ARG A 93 29.36 -19.01 9.19
N GLN A 94 29.48 -17.69 9.23
CA GLN A 94 30.63 -17.04 9.87
C GLN A 94 30.65 -17.34 11.37
N ALA A 95 29.50 -17.27 12.05
CA ALA A 95 29.40 -17.56 13.48
C ALA A 95 29.79 -19.00 13.81
N LEU A 96 29.38 -19.97 13.00
CA LEU A 96 29.77 -21.38 13.13
C LEU A 96 31.28 -21.58 12.94
N LEU A 97 31.90 -20.90 11.98
CA LEU A 97 33.33 -20.99 11.77
C LEU A 97 34.12 -20.41 12.96
N TYR A 98 33.71 -19.27 13.50
CA TYR A 98 34.33 -18.73 14.70
C TYR A 98 34.15 -19.65 15.92
N SER A 99 32.94 -20.21 16.13
CA SER A 99 32.69 -21.10 17.27
C SER A 99 33.48 -22.42 17.19
N GLN A 100 33.85 -22.87 15.99
CA GLN A 100 34.72 -24.02 15.76
C GLN A 100 36.21 -23.68 15.78
N GLY A 101 36.60 -22.43 16.04
CA GLY A 101 37.99 -21.98 15.98
C GLY A 101 38.57 -21.93 14.56
N LYS A 102 37.71 -21.89 13.54
CA LYS A 102 38.05 -21.86 12.10
C LYS A 102 37.77 -20.49 11.45
N GLY A 103 37.88 -19.42 12.23
CA GLY A 103 37.64 -18.06 11.76
C GLY A 103 38.59 -17.62 10.64
N ASP A 104 39.79 -18.20 10.61
CA ASP A 104 40.81 -18.05 9.56
C ASP A 104 40.33 -18.51 8.18
N GLN A 105 39.32 -19.37 8.11
CA GLN A 105 38.70 -19.79 6.86
C GLN A 105 37.78 -18.71 6.26
N ILE A 106 37.40 -17.68 7.02
CA ILE A 106 36.63 -16.56 6.52
C ILE A 106 37.60 -15.59 5.84
N VAL A 107 37.70 -15.70 4.53
CA VAL A 107 38.52 -14.85 3.67
C VAL A 107 37.67 -13.84 2.92
N GLN A 108 38.29 -12.76 2.46
CA GLN A 108 37.60 -11.79 1.61
C GLN A 108 37.35 -12.42 0.23
N GLU A 109 36.08 -12.73 -0.05
CA GLU A 109 35.69 -13.42 -1.27
C GLU A 109 34.32 -12.95 -1.75
N THR A 110 34.03 -13.25 -3.01
CA THR A 110 32.71 -13.11 -3.58
C THR A 110 32.03 -14.48 -3.59
N ARG A 111 30.87 -14.56 -2.94
CA ARG A 111 30.01 -15.73 -2.89
C ARG A 111 28.75 -15.49 -3.71
N LEU A 112 28.17 -16.56 -4.24
CA LEU A 112 26.89 -16.56 -4.93
C LEU A 112 25.83 -17.16 -4.05
N TRP A 113 24.65 -16.53 -4.01
CA TRP A 113 23.48 -17.13 -3.43
C TRP A 113 22.87 -18.17 -4.39
N GLU A 114 22.70 -19.39 -3.90
CA GLU A 114 22.01 -20.48 -4.62
C GLU A 114 20.60 -20.67 -4.05
N GLU A 115 19.60 -20.20 -4.78
CA GLU A 115 18.19 -20.25 -4.34
C GLU A 115 17.69 -21.68 -4.11
N GLY A 116 18.07 -22.65 -4.96
CA GLY A 116 17.61 -24.04 -4.79
C GLY A 116 18.16 -24.73 -3.54
N ALA A 117 19.41 -24.41 -3.16
CA ALA A 117 20.09 -25.01 -2.03
C ALA A 117 20.07 -24.17 -0.75
N GLN A 118 19.54 -22.93 -0.82
CA GLN A 118 19.46 -21.98 0.29
C GLN A 118 20.80 -21.77 1.00
N LYS A 119 21.87 -21.59 0.22
CA LYS A 119 23.25 -21.44 0.72
C LYS A 119 24.06 -20.47 -0.12
N THR A 120 25.13 -19.93 0.46
CA THR A 120 26.16 -19.19 -0.27
C THR A 120 27.27 -20.14 -0.72
N VAL A 121 27.73 -20.00 -1.97
CA VAL A 121 28.84 -20.80 -2.54
C VAL A 121 29.96 -19.88 -2.99
N THR A 122 31.22 -20.24 -2.72
CA THR A 122 32.39 -19.47 -3.17
C THR A 122 32.44 -19.42 -4.70
N MET A 123 32.52 -18.21 -5.26
CA MET A 123 32.75 -18.02 -6.70
C MET A 123 34.21 -17.69 -6.98
N ARG A 124 34.76 -16.70 -6.27
CA ARG A 124 36.13 -16.22 -6.46
C ARG A 124 36.70 -15.74 -5.12
N LYS A 125 37.88 -16.25 -4.76
CA LYS A 125 38.70 -15.68 -3.68
C LYS A 125 39.40 -14.43 -4.21
N LYS A 126 39.35 -13.31 -3.47
CA LYS A 126 40.10 -12.12 -3.85
C LYS A 126 41.58 -12.35 -3.51
N GLU A 127 42.42 -12.49 -4.53
CA GLU A 127 43.88 -12.63 -4.37
C GLU A 127 44.58 -11.27 -4.16
N GLY A 128 43.82 -10.18 -4.10
CA GLY A 128 44.28 -8.80 -3.87
C GLY A 128 43.15 -7.78 -4.14
N LEU A 129 43.42 -6.50 -3.90
CA LEU A 129 42.55 -5.42 -4.38
C LEU A 129 42.74 -5.28 -5.89
N ALA A 130 41.65 -5.30 -6.66
CA ALA A 130 41.73 -5.02 -8.08
C ALA A 130 42.08 -3.54 -8.28
N ASP A 131 43.17 -3.27 -9.00
CA ASP A 131 43.53 -1.91 -9.38
C ASP A 131 42.70 -1.49 -10.60
N TYR A 132 41.62 -0.75 -10.33
CA TYR A 132 40.73 -0.23 -11.37
C TYR A 132 41.34 0.95 -12.12
N ARG A 133 42.49 1.50 -11.68
CA ARG A 133 43.19 2.62 -12.31
C ARG A 133 42.25 3.79 -12.60
N TYR A 134 41.48 4.22 -11.60
CA TYR A 134 40.58 5.37 -11.75
C TYR A 134 41.38 6.64 -12.12
N PHE A 135 40.94 7.33 -13.16
CA PHE A 135 41.42 8.67 -13.54
C PHE A 135 40.24 9.48 -14.09
N PRO A 136 40.30 10.83 -14.06
CA PRO A 136 39.25 11.67 -14.62
C PRO A 136 39.07 11.42 -16.12
N GLU A 137 37.82 11.22 -16.56
CA GLU A 137 37.48 11.00 -17.96
C GLU A 137 37.82 12.25 -18.80
N PRO A 138 38.81 12.22 -19.70
CA PRO A 138 39.21 13.39 -20.48
C PRO A 138 38.18 13.82 -21.52
N ASP A 139 37.32 12.90 -21.98
CA ASP A 139 36.35 13.18 -23.04
C ASP A 139 35.08 13.89 -22.52
N LEU A 140 34.85 13.89 -21.19
CA LEU A 140 33.68 14.51 -20.56
C LEU A 140 34.08 15.75 -19.75
N PRO A 141 33.50 16.93 -20.04
CA PRO A 141 33.72 18.10 -19.19
C PRO A 141 33.08 17.89 -17.82
N GLY A 142 33.60 18.60 -16.81
CA GLY A 142 33.01 18.60 -15.48
C GLY A 142 31.55 19.07 -15.52
N VAL A 143 30.67 18.36 -14.83
CA VAL A 143 29.27 18.76 -14.64
C VAL A 143 29.18 19.74 -13.48
N ILE A 144 28.67 20.95 -13.73
CA ILE A 144 28.46 21.98 -12.71
C ILE A 144 26.96 22.08 -12.45
N LEU A 145 26.56 21.80 -11.21
CA LEU A 145 25.18 21.98 -10.74
C LEU A 145 25.08 23.35 -10.06
N THR A 146 24.24 24.24 -10.59
CA THR A 146 24.01 25.56 -10.00
C THR A 146 23.08 25.45 -8.79
N GLU A 147 23.18 26.38 -7.85
CA GLU A 147 22.27 26.44 -6.70
C GLU A 147 20.81 26.55 -7.17
N GLU A 148 20.56 27.37 -8.19
CA GLU A 148 19.25 27.50 -8.84
C GLU A 148 18.72 26.15 -9.36
N TYR A 149 19.55 25.35 -10.05
CA TYR A 149 19.14 24.03 -10.52
C TYR A 149 18.83 23.07 -9.36
N ILE A 150 19.61 23.13 -8.28
CA ILE A 150 19.38 22.31 -7.09
C ILE A 150 18.08 22.70 -6.39
N GLU A 151 17.85 24.01 -6.19
CA GLU A 151 16.64 24.55 -5.57
C GLU A 151 15.40 24.25 -6.41
N ASP A 152 15.45 24.46 -7.71
CA ASP A 152 14.34 24.15 -8.63
C ASP A 152 14.03 22.65 -8.62
N THR A 153 15.06 21.80 -8.68
CA THR A 153 14.89 20.35 -8.57
C THR A 153 14.25 19.99 -7.24
N HIS A 154 14.76 20.53 -6.13
CA HIS A 154 14.21 20.27 -4.80
C HIS A 154 12.75 20.71 -4.68
N ASN A 155 12.40 21.88 -5.22
CA ASN A 155 11.03 22.41 -5.19
C ASN A 155 10.07 21.64 -6.10
N SER A 156 10.59 21.00 -7.16
CA SER A 156 9.81 20.13 -8.05
C SER A 156 9.54 18.74 -7.46
N LEU A 157 10.27 18.32 -6.43
CA LEU A 157 10.11 16.99 -5.85
C LEU A 157 8.75 16.84 -5.16
N PRO A 158 8.02 15.74 -5.41
CA PRO A 158 6.78 15.46 -4.72
C PRO A 158 7.03 15.15 -3.24
N GLU A 159 5.97 15.24 -2.42
CA GLU A 159 6.01 14.77 -1.02
C GLU A 159 6.51 13.32 -0.98
N LEU A 160 7.64 13.06 -0.33
CA LEU A 160 8.23 11.72 -0.23
C LEU A 160 7.33 10.75 0.57
N PRO A 161 7.42 9.43 0.30
CA PRO A 161 6.60 8.43 0.99
C PRO A 161 6.63 8.52 2.51
N GLU A 162 7.81 8.76 3.11
CA GLU A 162 7.95 8.89 4.56
C GLU A 162 7.17 10.08 5.12
N LYS A 163 7.32 11.26 4.50
CA LYS A 163 6.62 12.48 4.91
C LYS A 163 5.11 12.29 4.79
N LYS A 164 4.66 11.63 3.72
CA LYS A 164 3.26 11.26 3.52
C LYS A 164 2.75 10.30 4.60
N ARG A 165 3.55 9.30 4.99
CA ARG A 165 3.20 8.37 6.08
C ARG A 165 3.00 9.10 7.40
N ARG A 166 3.95 9.97 7.78
CA ARG A 166 3.86 10.79 9.00
C ARG A 166 2.62 11.67 8.99
N ARG A 167 2.33 12.35 7.86
CA ARG A 167 1.13 13.17 7.71
C ARG A 167 -0.16 12.36 7.92
N TYR A 168 -0.23 11.14 7.40
CA TYR A 168 -1.39 10.26 7.60
C TYR A 168 -1.52 9.73 9.03
N GLU A 169 -0.39 9.46 9.69
CA GLU A 169 -0.37 9.09 11.11
C GLU A 169 -0.86 10.25 12.00
N GLU A 170 -0.40 11.48 11.73
CA GLU A 170 -0.87 12.70 12.40
C GLU A 170 -2.39 12.95 12.21
N MET A 171 -2.98 12.42 11.13
CA MET A 171 -4.42 12.43 10.88
C MET A 171 -5.20 11.35 11.67
N GLY A 172 -4.53 10.55 12.50
CA GLY A 172 -5.13 9.54 13.37
C GLY A 172 -5.38 8.18 12.71
N LEU A 173 -4.73 7.90 11.56
CA LEU A 173 -4.78 6.59 10.92
C LEU A 173 -3.85 5.60 11.61
N SER A 174 -4.23 4.31 11.58
CA SER A 174 -3.36 3.27 12.12
C SER A 174 -2.16 3.03 11.19
N MET A 175 -1.03 2.54 11.72
CA MET A 175 0.14 2.23 10.90
C MET A 175 -0.19 1.27 9.74
N GLN A 176 -1.12 0.33 9.96
CA GLN A 176 -1.58 -0.56 8.90
C GLN A 176 -2.25 0.20 7.75
N ASP A 177 -3.15 1.13 8.06
CA ASP A 177 -3.84 1.97 7.08
C ASP A 177 -2.85 2.92 6.38
N VAL A 178 -1.91 3.50 7.15
CA VAL A 178 -0.87 4.39 6.66
C VAL A 178 0.02 3.68 5.63
N LEU A 179 0.53 2.50 5.97
CA LEU A 179 1.37 1.73 5.06
C LEU A 179 0.62 1.36 3.78
N PHE A 180 -0.66 0.99 3.89
CA PHE A 180 -1.49 0.69 2.71
C PHE A 180 -1.68 1.94 1.83
N LEU A 181 -2.10 3.06 2.41
CA LEU A 181 -2.43 4.28 1.67
C LEU A 181 -1.20 5.04 1.13
N ALA A 182 -0.04 4.88 1.77
CA ALA A 182 1.18 5.59 1.41
C ALA A 182 2.12 4.75 0.52
N ASN A 183 2.20 3.43 0.72
CA ASN A 183 3.16 2.58 0.03
C ASN A 183 2.62 1.95 -1.25
N ASP A 184 1.30 1.85 -1.41
CA ASP A 184 0.74 1.11 -2.54
C ASP A 184 0.70 1.97 -3.81
N THR A 185 1.75 1.85 -4.62
CA THR A 185 1.74 2.27 -6.03
C THR A 185 0.98 1.27 -6.90
N ASN A 186 0.60 0.08 -6.40
CA ASN A 186 0.07 -1.00 -7.22
C ASN A 186 -1.44 -0.99 -7.42
N TYR A 187 -2.19 -0.11 -6.73
CA TYR A 187 -3.64 -0.09 -6.97
C TYR A 187 -3.99 0.28 -8.40
N LEU A 188 -3.10 0.95 -9.13
CA LEU A 188 -3.19 1.15 -10.57
C LEU A 188 -1.79 1.35 -11.16
N GLU A 189 -1.12 0.26 -11.51
CA GLU A 189 -0.22 0.40 -12.66
C GLU A 189 -1.12 0.77 -13.85
N ASP A 190 -1.15 2.07 -14.18
CA ASP A 190 -1.25 2.49 -15.57
C ASP A 190 -0.07 1.84 -16.27
N LYS A 191 -0.25 0.59 -16.71
CA LYS A 191 0.66 0.02 -17.71
C LYS A 191 0.36 0.83 -18.95
N PRO A 192 1.28 1.71 -19.41
CA PRO A 192 1.07 2.37 -20.69
C PRO A 192 0.79 1.26 -21.69
N LYS A 193 -0.41 1.29 -22.29
CA LYS A 193 -0.74 0.39 -23.40
C LYS A 193 0.41 0.53 -24.39
N ARG A 194 1.08 -0.58 -24.68
CA ARG A 194 2.29 -0.67 -25.50
C ARG A 194 1.98 -0.10 -26.90
N GLY A 195 2.04 1.22 -27.02
CA GLY A 195 2.03 1.98 -28.26
C GLY A 195 3.45 1.95 -28.79
N LYS A 196 3.57 1.73 -30.10
CA LYS A 196 4.82 1.53 -30.83
C LYS A 196 5.88 2.56 -30.42
N GLU A 197 7.07 2.05 -30.14
CA GLU A 197 8.29 2.84 -29.95
C GLU A 197 8.40 3.90 -31.05
N THR A 198 8.32 5.16 -30.65
CA THR A 198 8.75 6.28 -31.48
C THR A 198 9.88 6.97 -30.72
N THR A 199 11.00 7.09 -31.41
CA THR A 199 12.29 7.62 -30.95
C THR A 199 12.27 9.14 -30.86
N GLU A 200 11.40 9.71 -30.03
CA GLU A 200 11.35 11.16 -29.82
C GLU A 200 11.56 11.46 -28.33
N THR A 201 12.74 12.02 -28.05
CA THR A 201 13.09 12.92 -26.94
C THR A 201 12.32 12.79 -25.62
N TRP A 202 13.06 12.37 -24.57
CA TRP A 202 12.70 12.35 -23.15
C TRP A 202 12.46 13.75 -22.54
N HIS A 203 11.57 14.54 -23.13
CA HIS A 203 10.92 15.64 -22.43
C HIS A 203 9.49 15.18 -22.10
N LEU A 204 9.35 14.39 -21.04
CA LEU A 204 8.05 14.27 -20.39
C LEU A 204 7.87 15.57 -19.59
N PRO A 205 6.94 16.46 -19.95
CA PRO A 205 6.65 17.62 -19.13
C PRO A 205 6.22 17.13 -17.75
N LEU A 206 6.89 17.60 -16.70
CA LEU A 206 6.52 17.37 -15.29
C LEU A 206 5.04 17.74 -15.02
N GLU A 207 4.43 18.54 -15.90
CA GLU A 207 3.03 18.96 -15.84
C GLU A 207 2.01 17.84 -16.19
N TYR A 208 2.44 16.69 -16.74
CA TYR A 208 1.56 15.57 -17.08
C TYR A 208 1.66 14.38 -16.12
N LEU A 209 2.48 14.47 -15.07
CA LEU A 209 2.75 13.34 -14.20
C LEU A 209 1.85 13.37 -12.97
N HIS A 210 0.82 12.51 -12.97
CA HIS A 210 0.14 12.03 -11.77
C HIS A 210 -0.77 13.03 -11.02
N LEU A 211 -1.87 13.45 -11.66
CA LEU A 211 -3.14 13.68 -10.92
C LEU A 211 -3.79 12.35 -10.47
N ASN A 212 -2.94 11.36 -10.20
CA ASN A 212 -3.24 9.96 -9.93
C ASN A 212 -3.83 9.78 -8.53
N ILE A 213 -4.34 8.58 -8.24
CA ILE A 213 -4.97 8.11 -6.98
C ILE A 213 -4.45 8.83 -5.73
N LYS A 214 -3.13 9.01 -5.65
CA LYS A 214 -2.42 9.68 -4.56
C LYS A 214 -3.02 11.05 -4.21
N ALA A 215 -3.36 11.88 -5.21
CA ALA A 215 -3.96 13.19 -5.03
C ALA A 215 -5.39 13.08 -4.54
N MET A 216 -6.22 12.25 -5.19
CA MET A 216 -7.61 12.00 -4.78
C MET A 216 -7.69 11.47 -3.35
N ILE A 217 -6.91 10.44 -3.00
CA ILE A 217 -6.84 9.89 -1.63
C ILE A 217 -6.38 10.98 -0.65
N SER A 218 -5.30 11.71 -0.97
CA SER A 218 -4.78 12.75 -0.07
C SER A 218 -5.80 13.87 0.17
N LEU A 219 -6.51 14.30 -0.89
CA LEU A 219 -7.55 15.32 -0.83
C LEU A 219 -8.76 14.80 -0.04
N SER A 220 -9.26 13.60 -0.32
CA SER A 220 -10.37 12.99 0.41
C SER A 220 -10.06 12.86 1.90
N LEU A 221 -8.87 12.37 2.24
CA LEU A 221 -8.42 12.26 3.63
C LEU A 221 -8.28 13.63 4.28
N LEU A 222 -7.75 14.62 3.58
CA LEU A 222 -7.63 15.99 4.08
C LEU A 222 -9.00 16.63 4.33
N TYR A 223 -9.93 16.55 3.37
CA TYR A 223 -11.30 17.02 3.53
C TYR A 223 -12.01 16.35 4.71
N CYS A 224 -11.83 15.04 4.86
CA CYS A 224 -12.40 14.31 5.99
C CYS A 224 -11.67 14.62 7.30
N ALA A 225 -10.38 14.93 7.29
CA ALA A 225 -9.62 15.35 8.47
C ALA A 225 -10.16 16.66 9.04
N LEU A 226 -10.45 17.62 8.17
CA LEU A 226 -11.11 18.88 8.56
C LEU A 226 -12.50 18.66 9.17
N ARG A 227 -13.11 17.49 8.97
CA ARG A 227 -14.43 17.11 9.47
C ARG A 227 -14.40 16.01 10.55
N GLY A 228 -13.21 15.54 10.95
CA GLY A 228 -13.02 14.49 11.97
C GLY A 228 -13.31 13.06 11.51
N GLU A 229 -13.38 12.78 10.19
CA GLU A 229 -13.85 11.49 9.63
C GLU A 229 -12.79 10.72 8.83
N VAL A 230 -11.51 10.97 9.07
CA VAL A 230 -10.39 10.40 8.28
C VAL A 230 -10.46 8.88 8.19
N LYS A 231 -10.75 8.21 9.31
CA LYS A 231 -10.80 6.74 9.38
C LYS A 231 -11.92 6.14 8.53
N LEU A 232 -13.08 6.78 8.49
CA LEU A 232 -14.17 6.32 7.63
C LEU A 232 -13.78 6.46 6.16
N ALA A 233 -13.19 7.59 5.77
CA ALA A 233 -12.71 7.79 4.41
C ALA A 233 -11.68 6.75 3.99
N ALA A 234 -10.69 6.46 4.85
CA ALA A 234 -9.72 5.40 4.61
C ALA A 234 -10.40 4.04 4.38
N ASN A 235 -11.37 3.66 5.22
CA ASN A 235 -12.08 2.39 5.06
C ASN A 235 -12.84 2.28 3.74
N TRP A 236 -13.52 3.35 3.31
CA TRP A 236 -14.23 3.39 2.03
C TRP A 236 -13.28 3.27 0.84
N ILE A 237 -12.13 3.95 0.90
CA ILE A 237 -11.09 3.91 -0.13
C ILE A 237 -10.49 2.51 -0.24
N MET A 238 -10.02 1.95 0.88
CA MET A 238 -9.32 0.65 0.90
C MET A 238 -10.27 -0.54 0.70
N GLY A 239 -11.55 -0.37 1.01
CA GLY A 239 -12.58 -1.40 0.90
C GLY A 239 -13.38 -1.31 -0.39
N ASP A 240 -14.46 -0.53 -0.35
CA ASP A 240 -15.49 -0.52 -1.40
C ASP A 240 -14.99 0.08 -2.73
N ILE A 241 -14.23 1.19 -2.69
CA ILE A 241 -13.70 1.83 -3.90
C ILE A 241 -12.63 0.95 -4.56
N ALA A 242 -11.65 0.47 -3.78
CA ALA A 242 -10.63 -0.45 -4.25
C ALA A 242 -11.24 -1.73 -4.87
N ALA A 243 -12.29 -2.29 -4.25
CA ALA A 243 -13.00 -3.45 -4.77
C ALA A 243 -13.72 -3.13 -6.10
N TYR A 244 -14.36 -1.98 -6.22
CA TYR A 244 -15.03 -1.55 -7.45
C TYR A 244 -14.04 -1.42 -8.61
N MET A 245 -12.96 -0.67 -8.42
CA MET A 245 -11.93 -0.47 -9.42
C MET A 245 -11.33 -1.79 -9.90
N LYS A 246 -11.06 -2.71 -8.96
CA LYS A 246 -10.55 -4.05 -9.28
C LYS A 246 -11.55 -4.89 -10.09
N ASN A 247 -12.83 -4.86 -9.74
CA ASN A 247 -13.87 -5.65 -10.40
C ASN A 247 -14.14 -5.16 -11.82
N GLU A 248 -14.24 -3.84 -11.99
CA GLU A 248 -14.49 -3.20 -13.28
C GLU A 248 -13.20 -3.03 -14.11
N LYS A 249 -12.04 -3.35 -13.53
CA LYS A 249 -10.69 -3.16 -14.12
C LYS A 249 -10.45 -1.72 -14.56
N LEU A 250 -10.99 -0.79 -13.78
CA LEU A 250 -10.89 0.65 -14.05
C LEU A 250 -9.68 1.24 -13.37
N THR A 251 -9.11 2.25 -14.00
CA THR A 251 -8.20 3.21 -13.38
C THR A 251 -8.96 4.34 -12.70
N ILE A 252 -8.25 5.13 -11.91
CA ILE A 252 -8.84 6.20 -11.12
C ILE A 252 -9.28 7.36 -12.00
N ASP A 253 -8.57 7.55 -13.10
CA ASP A 253 -8.90 8.58 -14.08
C ASP A 253 -10.19 8.20 -14.84
N GLU A 254 -10.59 6.92 -14.76
CA GLU A 254 -11.80 6.40 -15.36
C GLU A 254 -13.02 6.49 -14.42
N ILE A 255 -12.83 6.60 -13.10
CA ILE A 255 -13.93 6.82 -12.16
C ILE A 255 -14.39 8.28 -12.14
N LYS A 256 -15.66 8.51 -11.84
CA LYS A 256 -16.26 9.86 -11.81
C LYS A 256 -16.42 10.46 -10.41
N LEU A 257 -16.13 9.68 -9.37
CA LEU A 257 -16.21 10.10 -7.98
C LEU A 257 -15.15 11.16 -7.66
N THR A 258 -15.56 12.24 -7.02
CA THR A 258 -14.65 13.27 -6.50
C THR A 258 -14.40 13.14 -5.00
N PRO A 259 -13.29 13.70 -4.47
CA PRO A 259 -13.04 13.77 -3.03
C PRO A 259 -14.15 14.43 -2.23
N GLU A 260 -14.74 15.49 -2.78
CA GLU A 260 -15.81 16.26 -2.19
C GLU A 260 -17.11 15.44 -2.06
N GLU A 261 -17.45 14.68 -3.11
CA GLU A 261 -18.61 13.78 -3.12
C GLU A 261 -18.46 12.66 -2.08
N LEU A 262 -17.27 12.05 -1.97
CA LEU A 262 -17.01 11.04 -0.94
C LEU A 262 -17.15 11.62 0.47
N ALA A 263 -16.63 12.82 0.71
CA ALA A 263 -16.75 13.50 1.99
C ALA A 263 -18.22 13.83 2.32
N GLU A 264 -19.01 14.27 1.34
CA GLU A 264 -20.45 14.51 1.51
C GLU A 264 -21.21 13.21 1.81
N LEU A 265 -20.89 12.12 1.12
CA LEU A 265 -21.50 10.80 1.36
C LEU A 265 -21.27 10.33 2.79
N ILE A 266 -20.02 10.41 3.27
CA ILE A 266 -19.65 10.04 4.64
C ILE A 266 -20.39 10.92 5.65
N ALA A 267 -20.51 12.22 5.38
CA ALA A 267 -21.25 13.15 6.24
C ALA A 267 -22.75 12.78 6.31
N SER A 268 -23.38 12.45 5.19
CA SER A 268 -24.79 12.02 5.14
C SER A 268 -25.05 10.71 5.89
N ILE A 269 -24.09 9.77 5.87
CA ILE A 269 -24.18 8.53 6.66
C ILE A 269 -24.07 8.84 8.15
N LYS A 270 -23.11 9.67 8.56
CA LYS A 270 -22.92 10.03 9.97
C LYS A 270 -24.09 10.83 10.54
N ALA A 271 -24.68 11.72 9.73
CA ALA A 271 -25.87 12.47 10.09
C ALA A 271 -27.11 11.58 10.25
N GLY A 272 -27.05 10.30 9.85
CA GLY A 272 -28.19 9.38 9.89
C GLY A 272 -29.19 9.58 8.75
N THR A 273 -28.91 10.48 7.79
CA THR A 273 -29.78 10.74 6.64
C THR A 273 -29.95 9.51 5.76
N ILE A 274 -28.86 8.75 5.56
CA ILE A 274 -28.83 7.51 4.79
C ILE A 274 -28.15 6.40 5.58
N SER A 275 -28.53 5.14 5.32
CA SER A 275 -27.90 3.99 5.98
C SER A 275 -26.57 3.65 5.30
N GLY A 276 -25.66 2.97 6.01
CA GLY A 276 -24.40 2.54 5.38
C GLY A 276 -24.62 1.64 4.16
N LYS A 277 -25.71 0.86 4.12
CA LYS A 277 -26.10 0.06 2.96
C LYS A 277 -26.49 0.95 1.77
N ILE A 278 -27.33 1.94 2.00
CA ILE A 278 -27.72 2.93 0.98
C ILE A 278 -26.49 3.72 0.51
N GLY A 279 -25.58 4.06 1.42
CA GLY A 279 -24.33 4.72 1.10
C GLY A 279 -23.48 3.94 0.10
N LYS A 280 -23.44 2.60 0.20
CA LYS A 280 -22.75 1.75 -0.80
C LYS A 280 -23.42 1.81 -2.16
N GLU A 281 -24.75 1.77 -2.19
CA GLU A 281 -25.52 1.86 -3.44
C GLU A 281 -25.27 3.20 -4.15
N ILE A 282 -25.27 4.31 -3.40
CA ILE A 282 -24.96 5.65 -3.92
C ILE A 282 -23.49 5.74 -4.37
N LEU A 283 -22.55 5.17 -3.60
CA LEU A 283 -21.13 5.17 -3.96
C LEU A 283 -20.89 4.55 -5.34
N PHE A 284 -21.49 3.39 -5.63
CA PHE A 284 -21.29 2.74 -6.93
C PHE A 284 -21.81 3.57 -8.10
N GLU A 285 -22.84 4.38 -7.90
CA GLU A 285 -23.32 5.30 -8.92
C GLU A 285 -22.44 6.52 -9.10
N LEU A 286 -21.95 7.09 -8.00
CA LEU A 286 -20.96 8.18 -8.05
C LEU A 286 -19.68 7.73 -8.75
N LEU A 287 -19.23 6.49 -8.50
CA LEU A 287 -18.07 5.91 -9.18
C LEU A 287 -18.30 5.80 -10.69
N ALA A 288 -19.49 5.37 -11.12
CA ALA A 288 -19.80 5.11 -12.52
C ALA A 288 -20.17 6.38 -13.33
N LYS A 289 -20.95 7.28 -12.73
CA LYS A 289 -21.60 8.41 -13.42
C LYS A 289 -21.24 9.78 -12.83
N GLY A 290 -20.72 9.81 -11.60
CA GLY A 290 -20.55 11.05 -10.84
C GLY A 290 -21.89 11.65 -10.44
N GLY A 291 -21.86 12.88 -9.92
CA GLY A 291 -23.05 13.64 -9.56
C GLY A 291 -23.04 14.07 -8.10
N THR A 292 -24.16 14.61 -7.62
CA THR A 292 -24.24 15.11 -6.24
C THR A 292 -24.87 14.08 -5.32
N VAL A 293 -24.34 13.93 -4.11
CA VAL A 293 -24.88 13.00 -3.11
C VAL A 293 -26.34 13.34 -2.80
N LYS A 294 -26.63 14.64 -2.60
CA LYS A 294 -28.00 15.11 -2.35
C LYS A 294 -28.96 14.78 -3.48
N GLY A 295 -28.55 15.03 -4.73
CA GLY A 295 -29.39 14.73 -5.90
C GLY A 295 -29.74 13.25 -5.99
N LEU A 296 -28.77 12.36 -5.74
CA LEU A 296 -29.01 10.91 -5.75
C LEU A 296 -29.88 10.44 -4.58
N ILE A 297 -29.82 11.11 -3.43
CA ILE A 297 -30.69 10.80 -2.28
C ILE A 297 -32.15 11.19 -2.59
N GLU A 298 -32.35 12.38 -3.16
CA GLU A 298 -33.67 12.94 -3.48
C GLU A 298 -34.34 12.20 -4.64
N GLU A 299 -33.61 11.95 -5.74
CA GLU A 299 -34.14 11.28 -6.94
C GLU A 299 -34.67 9.88 -6.62
N LYS A 300 -34.05 9.20 -5.66
CA LYS A 300 -34.35 7.81 -5.31
C LYS A 300 -35.17 7.65 -4.03
N ASP A 301 -35.58 8.76 -3.42
CA ASP A 301 -36.34 8.76 -2.16
C ASP A 301 -35.65 7.91 -1.08
N LEU A 302 -34.33 8.03 -0.93
CA LEU A 302 -33.51 7.13 -0.09
C LEU A 302 -33.37 7.58 1.37
N VAL A 303 -34.17 8.56 1.80
CA VAL A 303 -34.14 9.09 3.17
C VAL A 303 -34.52 7.99 4.15
N GLN A 304 -33.78 7.90 5.27
CA GLN A 304 -34.10 6.94 6.32
C GLN A 304 -35.46 7.23 6.97
N ILE A 305 -36.21 6.15 7.23
CA ILE A 305 -37.40 6.19 8.08
C ILE A 305 -36.93 6.24 9.53
N MET A 306 -37.24 7.34 10.21
CA MET A 306 -36.92 7.59 11.62
C MET A 306 -38.15 7.56 12.52
N ASP A 307 -39.36 7.37 11.97
CA ASP A 307 -40.60 7.28 12.74
C ASP A 307 -40.68 5.93 13.49
N PRO A 308 -40.69 5.93 14.84
CA PRO A 308 -40.81 4.71 15.62
C PRO A 308 -42.04 3.88 15.27
N ASP A 309 -43.18 4.52 14.98
CA ASP A 309 -44.46 3.84 14.74
C ASP A 309 -44.45 3.07 13.41
N GLU A 310 -43.78 3.62 12.39
CA GLU A 310 -43.59 2.92 11.11
C GLU A 310 -42.65 1.71 11.25
N ILE A 311 -41.53 1.89 11.96
CA ILE A 311 -40.58 0.80 12.20
C ILE A 311 -41.24 -0.30 13.03
N GLU A 312 -42.03 0.05 14.04
CA GLU A 312 -42.76 -0.90 14.88
C GLU A 312 -43.74 -1.74 14.06
N LYS A 313 -44.53 -1.12 13.17
CA LYS A 313 -45.43 -1.84 12.25
C LYS A 313 -44.67 -2.82 11.36
N MET A 314 -43.50 -2.44 10.85
CA MET A 314 -42.68 -3.33 10.03
C MET A 314 -42.10 -4.50 10.84
N VAL A 315 -41.67 -4.24 12.08
CA VAL A 315 -41.17 -5.26 13.02
C VAL A 315 -42.28 -6.25 13.35
N ASP A 316 -43.48 -5.78 13.73
CA ASP A 316 -44.62 -6.63 14.09
C ASP A 316 -45.04 -7.52 12.91
N LYS A 317 -45.06 -6.98 11.70
CA LYS A 317 -45.34 -7.74 10.48
C LYS A 317 -44.31 -8.85 10.27
N VAL A 318 -43.02 -8.55 10.36
CA VAL A 318 -41.95 -9.54 10.16
C VAL A 318 -41.97 -10.63 11.25
N ILE A 319 -42.28 -10.27 12.49
CA ILE A 319 -42.42 -11.23 13.60
C ILE A 319 -43.62 -12.15 13.34
N SER A 320 -44.77 -11.60 12.95
CA SER A 320 -45.98 -12.37 12.61
C SER A 320 -45.75 -13.33 11.44
N ASP A 321 -45.00 -12.90 10.43
CA ASP A 321 -44.71 -13.71 9.23
C ASP A 321 -43.69 -14.84 9.49
N ASN A 322 -42.98 -14.83 10.64
CA ASN A 322 -41.91 -15.78 10.95
C ASN A 322 -42.04 -16.41 12.36
N PRO A 323 -43.16 -17.10 12.68
CA PRO A 323 -43.42 -17.62 14.03
C PRO A 323 -42.42 -18.69 14.48
N LYS A 324 -41.95 -19.54 13.57
CA LYS A 324 -40.98 -20.61 13.89
C LYS A 324 -39.63 -20.04 14.35
N GLN A 325 -39.18 -18.95 13.73
CA GLN A 325 -37.93 -18.28 14.06
C GLN A 325 -38.06 -17.52 15.38
N LEU A 326 -39.25 -17.02 15.71
CA LEU A 326 -39.54 -16.37 16.99
C LEU A 326 -39.44 -17.38 18.14
N GLU A 327 -40.03 -18.57 17.99
CA GLU A 327 -39.92 -19.66 18.97
C GLU A 327 -38.47 -20.09 19.17
N GLN A 328 -37.68 -20.22 18.11
CA GLN A 328 -36.26 -20.56 18.20
C GLN A 328 -35.44 -19.47 18.90
N TYR A 329 -35.74 -18.20 18.67
CA TYR A 329 -35.09 -17.09 19.37
C TYR A 329 -35.43 -17.12 20.87
N ARG A 330 -36.72 -17.27 21.22
CA ARG A 330 -37.18 -17.40 22.61
C ARG A 330 -36.67 -18.69 23.29
N GLY A 331 -36.38 -19.73 22.51
CA GLY A 331 -35.73 -20.97 22.94
C GLY A 331 -34.20 -20.87 23.13
N GLY A 332 -33.61 -19.67 23.04
CA GLY A 332 -32.21 -19.41 23.37
C GLY A 332 -31.27 -19.19 22.18
N LYS A 333 -31.75 -19.26 20.93
CA LYS A 333 -30.92 -18.96 19.74
C LYS A 333 -30.88 -17.45 19.44
N THR A 334 -30.18 -16.70 20.29
CA THR A 334 -30.07 -15.23 20.22
C THR A 334 -29.48 -14.69 18.89
N LYS A 335 -28.71 -15.50 18.15
CA LYS A 335 -28.20 -15.14 16.81
C LYS A 335 -29.30 -14.86 15.77
N LEU A 336 -30.54 -15.29 16.02
CA LEU A 336 -31.69 -15.01 15.14
C LEU A 336 -32.14 -13.55 15.17
N GLN A 337 -31.67 -12.72 16.11
CA GLN A 337 -31.90 -11.28 16.08
C GLN A 337 -31.44 -10.65 14.76
N GLY A 338 -30.25 -11.06 14.26
CA GLY A 338 -29.73 -10.58 12.98
C GLY A 338 -30.58 -11.01 11.78
N TYR A 339 -31.26 -12.16 11.87
CA TYR A 339 -32.21 -12.60 10.84
C TYR A 339 -33.42 -11.67 10.78
N PHE A 340 -34.05 -11.37 11.92
CA PHE A 340 -35.20 -10.46 11.98
C PHE A 340 -34.82 -9.03 11.55
N ALA A 341 -33.67 -8.51 12.00
CA ALA A 341 -33.16 -7.22 11.56
C ALA A 341 -32.96 -7.18 10.03
N GLY A 342 -32.40 -8.25 9.45
CA GLY A 342 -32.25 -8.39 8.00
C GLY A 342 -33.58 -8.39 7.24
N GLN A 343 -34.60 -9.06 7.76
CA GLN A 343 -35.94 -9.09 7.15
C GLN A 343 -36.64 -7.74 7.21
N VAL A 344 -36.57 -7.02 8.34
CA VAL A 344 -37.14 -5.67 8.44
C VAL A 344 -36.41 -4.69 7.52
N MET A 345 -35.09 -4.81 7.41
CA MET A 345 -34.30 -4.05 6.43
C MET A 345 -34.68 -4.40 4.98
N LYS A 346 -35.16 -5.62 4.69
CA LYS A 346 -35.65 -5.99 3.37
C LYS A 346 -37.03 -5.38 3.08
N VAL A 347 -37.94 -5.41 4.04
CA VAL A 347 -39.29 -4.82 3.93
C VAL A 347 -39.22 -3.30 3.78
N SER A 348 -38.36 -2.64 4.56
CA SER A 348 -38.12 -1.20 4.48
C SER A 348 -37.25 -0.77 3.30
N LYS A 349 -36.84 -1.69 2.41
CA LYS A 349 -35.88 -1.46 1.32
C LYS A 349 -34.58 -0.77 1.79
N GLY A 350 -34.14 -1.07 3.02
CA GLY A 350 -32.92 -0.52 3.62
C GLY A 350 -33.06 0.88 4.21
N LYS A 351 -34.28 1.45 4.22
CA LYS A 351 -34.56 2.79 4.74
C LYS A 351 -34.74 2.84 6.25
N ALA A 352 -35.10 1.74 6.92
CA ALA A 352 -35.28 1.77 8.38
C ALA A 352 -33.96 2.13 9.08
N ASN A 353 -34.02 3.07 10.04
CA ASN A 353 -32.83 3.45 10.81
C ASN A 353 -32.28 2.26 11.61
N PRO A 354 -31.04 1.80 11.38
CA PRO A 354 -30.51 0.59 12.01
C PRO A 354 -30.44 0.65 13.55
N GLY A 355 -30.18 1.83 14.13
CA GLY A 355 -30.11 2.01 15.58
C GLY A 355 -31.48 1.85 16.23
N LEU A 356 -32.46 2.58 15.71
CA LEU A 356 -33.85 2.54 16.20
C LEU A 356 -34.49 1.18 15.95
N LEU A 357 -34.26 0.58 14.77
CA LEU A 357 -34.70 -0.77 14.43
C LEU A 357 -34.21 -1.81 15.43
N ASN A 358 -32.91 -1.83 15.73
CA ASN A 358 -32.36 -2.83 16.65
C ASN A 358 -32.91 -2.67 18.07
N LYS A 359 -33.21 -1.43 18.49
CA LYS A 359 -33.82 -1.16 19.81
C LYS A 359 -35.26 -1.68 19.88
N ILE A 360 -36.12 -1.27 18.94
CA ILE A 360 -37.53 -1.68 18.87
C ILE A 360 -37.65 -3.21 18.70
N LEU A 361 -36.80 -3.78 17.83
CA LEU A 361 -36.78 -5.22 17.59
C LEU A 361 -36.40 -6.00 18.86
N LEU A 362 -35.41 -5.53 19.63
CA LEU A 362 -35.01 -6.19 20.87
C LEU A 362 -36.13 -6.12 21.92
N GLU A 363 -36.81 -4.99 22.04
CA GLU A 363 -37.96 -4.81 22.93
C GLU A 363 -39.09 -5.78 22.56
N LYS A 364 -39.47 -5.87 21.27
CA LYS A 364 -40.54 -6.76 20.79
C LYS A 364 -40.21 -8.24 20.89
N LEU A 365 -38.98 -8.64 20.59
CA LEU A 365 -38.55 -10.04 20.68
C LEU A 365 -38.50 -10.53 22.14
N ASN A 366 -38.17 -9.64 23.09
CA ASN A 366 -38.06 -9.94 24.51
C ASN A 366 -39.36 -9.65 25.29
N ALA A 367 -40.32 -8.94 24.71
CA ALA A 367 -41.64 -8.74 25.30
C ALA A 367 -42.28 -10.11 25.52
N LYS A 368 -42.55 -10.44 26.79
CA LYS A 368 -43.31 -11.64 27.15
C LYS A 368 -44.73 -11.46 26.64
N SER A 369 -45.16 -12.37 25.76
CA SER A 369 -46.58 -12.55 25.44
C SER A 369 -47.34 -12.99 26.67
#